data_AF-A0A7D9N0I7-F1
#
_entry.id   AF-A0A7D9N0I7-F1
#
_cell.length_a   1.000
_cell.length_b   1.000
_cell.length_c   1.000
_cell.angle_alpha   90.00
_cell.angle_beta   90.00
_cell.angle_gamma   90.00
#
_symmetry.space_group_name_H-M   'P 1'
#
loop_
_entity.id
_entity.type
_entity.pdbx_description
1 polymer ?
#
loop_
_entity_poly.entity_id
_entity_poly.type
_entity_poly.pdbx_seq_one_letter_code
_entity_poly.pdbx_strand_id
1 'polypeptide(L)'
;MTEECDLPPGAVQLSKDRLYFAILCSRPKTTSGTHYFSIDDELVYENFYADFGPLNLALLYRYCMKLNKKIKSFSLTKKKIVHYTCGDDKKQANAAFLVGSFAIIYLNKQPLELYRLLQTAKTNYLPFRDASFGTCTFHLTLLDCFFAVHKALQYNFFDFKTFDVEEYQHYERAENGDFNWIIPEKFLAFSGPHQKSKIESGYPHHAPEAYFPYFRKHNITTIIRLNKKMYEAKRFTDANFEHYDLFFVDGSTPSDAIVRKFLNICENAEGAIAVHCKAGLGRTGTLIGSYMMKHYRMTAAETIAWIRICRPGSVIGPQQQFMVEKQRSLWNEGDIYRKKLQEQENGNRCAVTFILSGVDDISISDDKGKACGKEDIGLYSEDDDDESIHVTQGDKLRALKCKRQTRVSGAAPLSWALAMLLSTLCAIVTWWIVCGFPVPFVLYFLDDLRT
;
A
#
# COMPACT_ATOMS: atom_id res chain seq x y z
N MET A 1 8.22 -39.99 -30.20
CA MET A 1 9.22 -38.96 -29.89
C MET A 1 8.64 -38.05 -28.83
N THR A 2 9.21 -38.06 -27.63
CA THR A 2 8.90 -37.07 -26.59
C THR A 2 9.57 -35.75 -26.96
N GLU A 3 8.78 -34.71 -27.27
CA GLU A 3 9.30 -33.34 -27.19
C GLU A 3 9.64 -33.08 -25.72
N GLU A 4 10.91 -33.24 -25.34
CA GLU A 4 11.40 -32.64 -24.10
C GLU A 4 11.21 -31.13 -24.25
N CYS A 5 10.16 -30.64 -23.59
CA CYS A 5 9.78 -29.25 -23.62
C CYS A 5 10.79 -28.46 -22.79
N ASP A 6 11.90 -28.10 -23.45
CA ASP A 6 13.04 -27.37 -22.90
C ASP A 6 12.56 -26.11 -22.17
N LEU A 7 12.61 -26.22 -20.85
CA LEU A 7 12.52 -25.07 -19.96
C LEU A 7 13.87 -24.35 -20.00
N PRO A 8 13.90 -23.01 -19.87
CA PRO A 8 15.16 -22.31 -19.87
C PRO A 8 16.01 -22.75 -18.67
N PRO A 9 17.35 -22.87 -18.82
CA PRO A 9 18.23 -23.24 -17.73
C PRO A 9 18.03 -22.35 -16.49
N GLY A 10 17.87 -22.96 -15.32
CA GLY A 10 17.58 -22.23 -14.08
C GLY A 10 16.11 -21.84 -13.87
N ALA A 11 15.17 -22.31 -14.69
CA ALA A 11 13.74 -22.13 -14.45
C ALA A 11 13.30 -22.76 -13.11
N VAL A 12 12.79 -21.93 -12.20
CA VAL A 12 12.28 -22.32 -10.89
C VAL A 12 10.84 -22.82 -11.04
N GLN A 13 10.58 -24.07 -10.66
CA GLN A 13 9.23 -24.66 -10.68
C GLN A 13 8.42 -24.24 -9.44
N LEU A 14 7.30 -23.55 -9.64
CA LEU A 14 6.42 -23.09 -8.56
C LEU A 14 5.16 -23.97 -8.40
N SER A 15 4.65 -24.48 -9.52
CA SER A 15 3.58 -25.48 -9.56
C SER A 15 3.97 -26.60 -10.52
N LYS A 16 3.83 -27.86 -10.08
CA LYS A 16 4.28 -29.04 -10.79
C LYS A 16 3.75 -29.05 -12.23
N ASP A 17 4.67 -29.19 -13.17
CA ASP A 17 4.46 -29.28 -14.63
C ASP A 17 3.62 -28.15 -15.26
N ARG A 18 3.39 -27.04 -14.54
CA ARG A 18 2.45 -25.98 -14.95
C ARG A 18 2.99 -24.56 -14.88
N LEU A 19 3.63 -24.16 -13.77
CA LEU A 19 4.06 -22.77 -13.54
C LEU A 19 5.53 -22.70 -13.14
N TYR A 20 6.27 -21.85 -13.84
CA TYR A 20 7.69 -21.62 -13.67
C TYR A 20 8.02 -20.12 -13.67
N PHE A 21 9.11 -19.76 -12.98
CA PHE A 21 9.74 -18.45 -13.03
C PHE A 21 11.16 -18.57 -13.61
N ALA A 22 11.60 -17.64 -14.44
CA ALA A 22 12.95 -17.66 -15.02
C ALA A 22 13.54 -16.25 -15.17
N ILE A 23 14.84 -16.13 -14.91
CA ILE A 23 15.64 -14.93 -15.19
C ILE A 23 16.48 -15.23 -16.44
N LEU A 24 16.34 -14.42 -17.48
CA LEU A 24 16.91 -14.70 -18.80
C LEU A 24 17.77 -13.53 -19.30
N CYS A 25 18.88 -13.83 -19.97
CA CYS A 25 19.74 -12.81 -20.57
C CYS A 25 19.07 -12.07 -21.75
N SER A 26 18.06 -12.68 -22.37
CA SER A 26 17.33 -12.10 -23.50
C SER A 26 15.92 -12.71 -23.61
N ARG A 27 15.07 -12.09 -24.43
CA ARG A 27 13.70 -12.55 -24.68
C ARG A 27 13.71 -13.97 -25.27
N PRO A 28 12.98 -14.94 -24.66
CA PRO A 28 12.97 -16.33 -25.12
C PRO A 28 12.26 -16.46 -26.48
N LYS A 29 12.71 -17.43 -27.28
CA LYS A 29 12.02 -17.86 -28.51
C LYS A 29 10.71 -18.58 -28.15
N THR A 30 9.69 -18.43 -28.99
CA THR A 30 8.42 -19.16 -28.86
C THR A 30 8.62 -20.66 -29.11
N THR A 31 7.98 -21.52 -28.31
CA THR A 31 8.00 -22.99 -28.50
C THR A 31 6.58 -23.56 -28.56
N SER A 32 6.46 -24.82 -29.03
CA SER A 32 5.21 -25.59 -29.04
C SER A 32 4.62 -25.69 -27.64
N GLY A 33 5.40 -26.24 -26.70
CA GLY A 33 4.97 -26.58 -25.34
C GLY A 33 5.06 -25.48 -24.28
N THR A 34 5.65 -24.32 -24.54
CA THR A 34 5.83 -23.26 -23.52
C THR A 34 5.10 -21.96 -23.88
N HIS A 35 4.46 -21.34 -22.90
CA HIS A 35 3.97 -19.97 -22.97
C HIS A 35 4.82 -19.05 -22.08
N TYR A 36 5.66 -18.25 -22.71
CA TYR A 36 6.45 -17.21 -22.06
C TYR A 36 5.66 -15.91 -21.92
N PHE A 37 5.77 -15.24 -20.77
CA PHE A 37 5.31 -13.86 -20.60
C PHE A 37 6.19 -13.11 -19.59
N SER A 38 6.22 -11.79 -19.71
CA SER A 38 6.87 -10.88 -18.76
C SER A 38 5.88 -9.80 -18.29
N ILE A 39 6.31 -9.04 -17.29
CA ILE A 39 5.66 -7.80 -16.81
C ILE A 39 6.63 -6.61 -16.75
N ASP A 40 7.88 -6.81 -17.19
CA ASP A 40 9.01 -5.88 -17.04
C ASP A 40 8.73 -4.46 -17.56
N ASP A 41 7.85 -4.31 -18.55
CA ASP A 41 7.46 -3.03 -19.16
C ASP A 41 5.94 -2.75 -19.03
N GLU A 42 5.22 -3.54 -18.23
CA GLU A 42 3.75 -3.45 -18.05
C GLU A 42 3.36 -3.08 -16.61
N LEU A 43 4.03 -3.67 -15.61
CA LEU A 43 3.78 -3.41 -14.19
C LEU A 43 4.99 -2.70 -13.59
N VAL A 44 5.12 -1.41 -13.93
CA VAL A 44 6.29 -0.59 -13.61
C VAL A 44 6.11 0.12 -12.26
N TYR A 45 7.15 0.12 -11.42
CA TYR A 45 7.16 0.86 -10.16
C TYR A 45 7.41 2.36 -10.41
N GLU A 46 6.58 3.20 -9.80
CA GLU A 46 6.70 4.66 -9.87
C GLU A 46 7.59 5.20 -8.74
N ASN A 47 8.89 5.38 -8.99
CA ASN A 47 9.89 5.76 -7.99
C ASN A 47 9.79 7.20 -7.47
N PHE A 48 9.98 7.41 -6.16
CA PHE A 48 10.16 8.75 -5.59
C PHE A 48 11.55 9.29 -5.88
N TYR A 49 12.58 8.53 -5.55
CA TYR A 49 13.98 8.86 -5.79
C TYR A 49 14.71 7.65 -6.36
N ALA A 50 15.37 6.86 -5.52
CA ALA A 50 16.09 5.64 -5.91
C ALA A 50 15.41 4.34 -5.42
N ASP A 51 14.29 4.44 -4.69
CA ASP A 51 13.36 3.35 -4.46
C ASP A 51 12.87 2.76 -5.78
N PHE A 52 12.71 1.43 -5.84
CA PHE A 52 12.33 0.72 -7.06
C PHE A 52 11.26 -0.35 -6.82
N GLY A 53 10.79 -0.50 -5.59
CA GLY A 53 9.85 -1.54 -5.19
C GLY A 53 9.71 -1.64 -3.66
N PRO A 54 8.98 -2.64 -3.14
CA PRO A 54 8.21 -3.61 -3.93
C PRO A 54 7.05 -2.96 -4.69
N LEU A 55 6.53 -3.65 -5.72
CA LEU A 55 5.33 -3.20 -6.44
C LEU A 55 4.11 -3.14 -5.50
N ASN A 56 3.21 -2.19 -5.78
CA ASN A 56 2.08 -1.90 -4.91
C ASN A 56 0.94 -2.93 -5.02
N LEU A 57 -0.05 -2.80 -4.14
CA LEU A 57 -1.18 -3.73 -4.00
C LEU A 57 -2.00 -3.88 -5.30
N ALA A 58 -2.22 -2.79 -6.03
CA ALA A 58 -2.91 -2.82 -7.33
C ALA A 58 -2.11 -3.58 -8.41
N LEU A 59 -0.79 -3.36 -8.48
CA LEU A 59 0.06 -4.07 -9.43
C LEU A 59 0.18 -5.56 -9.07
N LEU A 60 0.22 -5.91 -7.77
CA LEU A 60 0.11 -7.29 -7.30
C LEU A 60 -1.23 -7.93 -7.68
N TYR A 61 -2.34 -7.22 -7.50
CA TYR A 61 -3.67 -7.69 -7.89
C TYR A 61 -3.76 -7.94 -9.41
N ARG A 62 -3.35 -6.96 -10.23
CA ARG A 62 -3.35 -7.08 -11.70
C ARG A 62 -2.44 -8.23 -12.17
N TYR A 63 -1.28 -8.43 -11.54
CA TYR A 63 -0.42 -9.60 -11.79
C TYR A 63 -1.15 -10.92 -11.51
N CYS A 64 -1.76 -11.06 -10.34
CA CYS A 64 -2.46 -12.27 -9.94
C CYS A 64 -3.63 -12.59 -10.88
N MET A 65 -4.40 -11.58 -11.28
CA MET A 65 -5.49 -11.73 -12.25
C MET A 65 -4.98 -12.14 -13.64
N LYS A 66 -3.88 -11.52 -14.12
CA LYS A 66 -3.23 -11.87 -15.40
C LYS A 66 -2.72 -13.32 -15.39
N LEU A 67 -2.08 -13.75 -14.31
CA LEU A 67 -1.54 -15.10 -14.19
C LEU A 67 -2.66 -16.15 -14.03
N ASN A 68 -3.67 -15.90 -13.20
CA ASN A 68 -4.84 -16.75 -13.10
C ASN A 68 -5.59 -16.90 -14.45
N LYS A 69 -5.72 -15.82 -15.22
CA LYS A 69 -6.30 -15.88 -16.58
C LYS A 69 -5.48 -16.77 -17.52
N LYS A 70 -4.15 -16.73 -17.44
CA LYS A 70 -3.26 -17.63 -18.22
C LYS A 70 -3.39 -19.09 -17.77
N ILE A 71 -3.40 -19.35 -16.46
CA ILE A 71 -3.51 -20.71 -15.89
C ILE A 71 -4.86 -21.35 -16.24
N LYS A 72 -5.94 -20.58 -16.26
CA LYS A 72 -7.30 -21.05 -16.62
C LYS A 72 -7.59 -21.05 -18.14
N SER A 73 -6.69 -20.52 -18.97
CA SER A 73 -6.95 -20.40 -20.42
C SER A 73 -6.88 -21.74 -21.14
N PHE A 74 -7.97 -22.12 -21.82
CA PHE A 74 -8.07 -23.39 -22.55
C PHE A 74 -6.94 -23.58 -23.58
N SER A 75 -6.59 -22.52 -24.32
CA SER A 75 -5.51 -22.52 -25.31
C SER A 75 -4.11 -22.73 -24.73
N LEU A 76 -3.96 -22.58 -23.40
CA LEU A 76 -2.71 -22.79 -22.68
C LEU A 76 -2.72 -24.07 -21.83
N THR A 77 -3.80 -24.86 -21.82
CA THR A 77 -3.95 -26.04 -20.92
C THR A 77 -2.79 -27.03 -21.03
N LYS A 78 -2.34 -27.32 -22.26
CA LYS A 78 -1.25 -28.27 -22.55
C LYS A 78 0.16 -27.63 -22.52
N LYS A 79 0.29 -26.35 -22.15
CA LYS A 79 1.58 -25.63 -22.16
C LYS A 79 2.13 -25.42 -20.76
N LYS A 80 3.45 -25.42 -20.59
CA LYS A 80 4.11 -24.87 -19.40
C LYS A 80 4.02 -23.34 -19.44
N ILE A 81 3.63 -22.70 -18.35
CA ILE A 81 3.60 -21.22 -18.26
C ILE A 81 4.89 -20.76 -17.57
N VAL A 82 5.67 -19.92 -18.25
CA VAL A 82 6.90 -19.35 -17.72
C VAL A 82 6.73 -17.83 -17.61
N HIS A 83 6.73 -17.35 -16.37
CA HIS A 83 6.97 -15.94 -16.09
C HIS A 83 8.47 -15.67 -16.23
N TYR A 84 8.87 -14.75 -17.09
CA TYR A 84 10.28 -14.39 -17.25
C TYR A 84 10.53 -12.89 -17.10
N THR A 85 11.76 -12.57 -16.72
CA THR A 85 12.29 -11.21 -16.58
C THR A 85 13.71 -11.15 -17.16
N CYS A 86 14.14 -9.99 -17.64
CA CYS A 86 15.41 -9.83 -18.35
C CYS A 86 16.27 -8.66 -17.85
N GLY A 87 17.55 -8.96 -17.57
CA GLY A 87 18.63 -7.98 -17.43
C GLY A 87 18.63 -7.17 -16.14
N ASP A 88 17.64 -6.31 -15.93
CA ASP A 88 17.66 -5.31 -14.84
C ASP A 88 17.34 -5.93 -13.46
N ASP A 89 18.27 -5.83 -12.51
CA ASP A 89 18.13 -6.45 -11.18
C ASP A 89 16.95 -5.92 -10.35
N LYS A 90 16.51 -4.67 -10.59
CA LYS A 90 15.33 -4.08 -9.94
C LYS A 90 14.05 -4.69 -10.51
N LYS A 91 14.01 -4.89 -11.84
CA LYS A 91 12.91 -5.62 -12.50
C LYS A 91 12.88 -7.08 -12.05
N GLN A 92 14.04 -7.74 -11.96
CA GLN A 92 14.16 -9.11 -11.44
C GLN A 92 13.59 -9.25 -10.03
N ALA A 93 13.98 -8.35 -9.11
CA ALA A 93 13.47 -8.34 -7.74
C ALA A 93 11.94 -8.13 -7.68
N ASN A 94 11.38 -7.21 -8.46
CA ASN A 94 9.93 -7.00 -8.52
C ASN A 94 9.17 -8.17 -9.17
N ALA A 95 9.72 -8.77 -10.22
CA ALA A 95 9.15 -9.95 -10.88
C ALA A 95 9.13 -11.17 -9.94
N ALA A 96 10.20 -11.36 -9.16
CA ALA A 96 10.29 -12.38 -8.12
C ALA A 96 9.35 -12.10 -6.94
N PHE A 97 9.19 -10.84 -6.52
CA PHE A 97 8.19 -10.42 -5.55
C PHE A 97 6.77 -10.79 -6.03
N LEU A 98 6.38 -10.39 -7.23
CA LEU A 98 5.04 -10.68 -7.76
C LEU A 98 4.73 -12.18 -7.87
N VAL A 99 5.64 -12.96 -8.45
CA VAL A 99 5.42 -14.41 -8.64
C VAL A 99 5.48 -15.15 -7.31
N GLY A 100 6.31 -14.69 -6.38
CA GLY A 100 6.39 -15.23 -5.03
C GLY A 100 5.11 -14.95 -4.23
N SER A 101 4.67 -13.69 -4.19
CA SER A 101 3.39 -13.32 -3.56
C SER A 101 2.23 -14.14 -4.13
N PHE A 102 2.13 -14.28 -5.47
CA PHE A 102 1.14 -15.16 -6.09
C PHE A 102 1.20 -16.60 -5.56
N ALA A 103 2.40 -17.17 -5.37
CA ALA A 103 2.58 -18.52 -4.86
C ALA A 103 2.19 -18.65 -3.36
N ILE A 104 2.34 -17.58 -2.56
CA ILE A 104 1.83 -17.54 -1.18
C ILE A 104 0.30 -17.53 -1.20
N ILE A 105 -0.28 -16.64 -2.01
CA ILE A 105 -1.73 -16.36 -2.03
C ILE A 105 -2.54 -17.50 -2.66
N TYR A 106 -2.10 -18.05 -3.80
CA TYR A 106 -2.89 -19.01 -4.61
C TYR A 106 -2.35 -20.44 -4.57
N LEU A 107 -1.09 -20.64 -4.15
CA LEU A 107 -0.47 -21.97 -4.05
C LEU A 107 -0.12 -22.36 -2.60
N ASN A 108 -0.53 -21.55 -1.61
CA ASN A 108 -0.30 -21.76 -0.18
C ASN A 108 1.16 -22.04 0.20
N LYS A 109 2.13 -21.48 -0.55
CA LYS A 109 3.56 -21.65 -0.26
C LYS A 109 3.98 -20.90 0.99
N GLN A 110 4.82 -21.52 1.81
CA GLN A 110 5.40 -20.88 3.00
C GLN A 110 6.50 -19.88 2.58
N PRO A 111 6.56 -18.67 3.17
CA PRO A 111 7.52 -17.63 2.79
C PRO A 111 8.99 -18.08 2.71
N LEU A 112 9.44 -18.84 3.71
CA LEU A 112 10.84 -19.29 3.82
C LEU A 112 11.20 -20.34 2.77
N GLU A 113 10.29 -21.29 2.49
CA GLU A 113 10.49 -22.32 1.46
C GLU A 113 10.53 -21.70 0.07
N LEU A 114 9.61 -20.77 -0.19
CA LEU A 114 9.50 -20.05 -1.44
C LEU A 114 10.71 -19.13 -1.70
N TYR A 115 11.20 -18.45 -0.67
CA TYR A 115 12.42 -17.63 -0.78
C TYR A 115 13.63 -18.50 -1.13
N ARG A 116 13.83 -19.64 -0.44
CA ARG A 116 14.88 -20.62 -0.78
C ARG A 116 14.74 -21.18 -2.19
N LEU A 117 13.52 -21.42 -2.65
CA LEU A 117 13.21 -21.91 -4.00
C LEU A 117 13.53 -20.87 -5.09
N LEU A 118 13.30 -19.59 -4.82
CA LEU A 118 13.63 -18.49 -5.74
C LEU A 118 15.12 -18.09 -5.69
N GLN A 119 15.81 -18.37 -4.59
CA GLN A 119 17.23 -18.09 -4.39
C GLN A 119 18.10 -19.25 -4.89
N THR A 120 18.35 -19.29 -6.20
CA THR A 120 19.29 -20.24 -6.79
C THR A 120 20.75 -19.82 -6.53
N ALA A 121 21.71 -20.73 -6.67
CA ALA A 121 23.14 -20.46 -6.50
C ALA A 121 23.73 -19.35 -7.41
N LYS A 122 22.98 -18.89 -8.42
CA LYS A 122 23.36 -17.79 -9.32
C LYS A 122 22.46 -16.56 -9.20
N THR A 123 21.50 -16.55 -8.28
CA THR A 123 20.47 -15.51 -8.18
C THR A 123 20.56 -14.79 -6.85
N ASN A 124 20.95 -13.51 -6.89
CA ASN A 124 20.87 -12.61 -5.74
C ASN A 124 19.96 -11.43 -6.11
N TYR A 125 18.82 -11.31 -5.45
CA TYR A 125 17.87 -10.23 -5.74
C TYR A 125 18.27 -8.96 -5.00
N LEU A 126 18.27 -7.83 -5.70
CA LEU A 126 18.55 -6.53 -5.09
C LEU A 126 17.52 -6.22 -3.99
N PRO A 127 17.93 -5.96 -2.74
CA PRO A 127 17.01 -5.57 -1.66
C PRO A 127 16.34 -4.22 -1.93
N PHE A 128 15.06 -4.09 -1.55
CA PHE A 128 14.32 -2.84 -1.72
C PHE A 128 14.79 -1.78 -0.71
N ARG A 129 15.15 -0.61 -1.24
CA ARG A 129 15.51 0.57 -0.46
C ARG A 129 14.33 1.51 -0.22
N ASP A 130 14.53 2.52 0.60
CA ASP A 130 13.54 3.56 0.88
C ASP A 130 13.59 4.75 -0.09
N ALA A 131 12.60 5.64 0.05
CA ALA A 131 12.42 6.86 -0.73
C ALA A 131 13.26 8.06 -0.22
N SER A 132 14.25 7.84 0.66
CA SER A 132 15.14 8.91 1.14
C SER A 132 16.06 9.46 0.03
N PHE A 133 16.44 10.72 0.19
CA PHE A 133 17.48 11.35 -0.61
C PHE A 133 18.85 11.00 -0.02
N GLY A 134 19.69 10.31 -0.79
CA GLY A 134 21.04 9.91 -0.38
C GLY A 134 21.19 8.42 -0.09
N THR A 135 22.02 8.10 0.91
CA THR A 135 22.42 6.73 1.25
C THR A 135 21.31 5.98 1.99
N CYS A 136 21.03 4.75 1.54
CA CYS A 136 20.08 3.86 2.20
C CYS A 136 20.78 3.06 3.31
N THR A 137 20.26 3.14 4.54
CA THR A 137 20.82 2.44 5.72
C THR A 137 20.03 1.19 6.13
N PHE A 138 18.84 0.97 5.55
CA PHE A 138 17.98 -0.17 5.87
C PHE A 138 17.37 -0.75 4.60
N HIS A 139 17.41 -2.06 4.46
CA HIS A 139 17.06 -2.76 3.21
C HIS A 139 16.05 -3.87 3.48
N LEU A 140 14.96 -3.90 2.71
CA LEU A 140 13.97 -4.98 2.76
C LEU A 140 14.33 -6.08 1.76
N THR A 141 14.36 -7.31 2.22
CA THR A 141 14.52 -8.48 1.36
C THR A 141 13.19 -8.93 0.75
N LEU A 142 13.25 -9.83 -0.24
CA LEU A 142 12.05 -10.54 -0.70
C LEU A 142 11.40 -11.35 0.43
N LEU A 143 12.18 -11.92 1.36
CA LEU A 143 11.65 -12.72 2.47
C LEU A 143 10.80 -11.87 3.41
N ASP A 144 11.23 -10.64 3.71
CA ASP A 144 10.45 -9.68 4.51
C ASP A 144 9.11 -9.35 3.83
N CYS A 145 9.13 -9.15 2.51
CA CYS A 145 7.93 -8.89 1.72
C CYS A 145 7.00 -10.11 1.65
N PHE A 146 7.55 -11.33 1.59
CA PHE A 146 6.80 -12.57 1.62
C PHE A 146 6.15 -12.83 2.98
N PHE A 147 6.86 -12.59 4.09
CA PHE A 147 6.25 -12.66 5.42
C PHE A 147 5.19 -11.56 5.62
N ALA A 148 5.40 -10.35 5.09
CA ALA A 148 4.41 -9.28 5.12
C ALA A 148 3.11 -9.68 4.42
N VAL A 149 3.19 -10.19 3.18
CA VAL A 149 2.01 -10.70 2.43
C VAL A 149 1.36 -11.88 3.17
N HIS A 150 2.14 -12.81 3.70
CA HIS A 150 1.61 -13.96 4.43
C HIS A 150 0.84 -13.55 5.70
N LYS A 151 1.42 -12.64 6.52
CA LYS A 151 0.75 -12.12 7.72
C LYS A 151 -0.46 -11.24 7.39
N ALA A 152 -0.41 -10.49 6.29
CA ALA A 152 -1.57 -9.73 5.81
C ALA A 152 -2.76 -10.64 5.46
N LEU A 153 -2.52 -11.83 4.90
CA LEU A 153 -3.57 -12.85 4.72
C LEU A 153 -4.04 -13.42 6.06
N GLN A 154 -3.13 -13.74 6.99
CA GLN A 154 -3.48 -14.28 8.32
C GLN A 154 -4.31 -13.32 9.17
N TYR A 155 -4.09 -12.01 9.03
CA TYR A 155 -4.79 -10.97 9.78
C TYR A 155 -5.90 -10.28 8.98
N ASN A 156 -6.28 -10.83 7.82
CA ASN A 156 -7.32 -10.29 6.92
C ASN A 156 -7.12 -8.82 6.51
N PHE A 157 -5.86 -8.36 6.40
CA PHE A 157 -5.56 -7.02 5.86
C PHE A 157 -5.82 -6.92 4.35
N PHE A 158 -6.07 -8.04 3.69
CA PHE A 158 -6.29 -8.09 2.25
C PHE A 158 -7.08 -9.33 1.82
N ASP A 159 -8.14 -9.13 1.05
CA ASP A 159 -8.88 -10.20 0.37
C ASP A 159 -8.96 -9.92 -1.14
N PHE A 160 -8.42 -10.84 -1.94
CA PHE A 160 -8.44 -10.80 -3.40
C PHE A 160 -9.83 -10.90 -4.03
N LYS A 161 -10.85 -11.32 -3.27
CA LYS A 161 -12.23 -11.43 -3.78
C LYS A 161 -12.98 -10.10 -3.73
N THR A 162 -12.63 -9.25 -2.78
CA THR A 162 -13.35 -7.99 -2.46
C THR A 162 -12.54 -6.74 -2.75
N PHE A 163 -11.24 -6.86 -3.03
CA PHE A 163 -10.39 -5.71 -3.34
C PHE A 163 -10.80 -4.98 -4.62
N ASP A 164 -11.26 -3.75 -4.46
CA ASP A 164 -11.48 -2.83 -5.57
C ASP A 164 -10.17 -2.15 -5.99
N VAL A 165 -9.58 -2.68 -7.06
CA VAL A 165 -8.37 -2.12 -7.67
C VAL A 165 -8.62 -0.75 -8.32
N GLU A 166 -9.82 -0.46 -8.80
CA GLU A 166 -10.12 0.81 -9.45
C GLU A 166 -10.34 1.90 -8.39
N GLU A 167 -10.98 1.60 -7.24
CA GLU A 167 -11.04 2.50 -6.08
C GLU A 167 -9.62 2.82 -5.54
N TYR A 168 -8.78 1.80 -5.36
CA TYR A 168 -7.38 1.99 -4.96
C TYR A 168 -6.63 2.89 -5.95
N GLN A 169 -6.72 2.62 -7.26
CA GLN A 169 -5.99 3.38 -8.30
C GLN A 169 -6.60 4.74 -8.62
N HIS A 170 -7.83 5.00 -8.18
CA HIS A 170 -8.42 6.33 -8.16
C HIS A 170 -7.80 7.15 -7.03
N TYR A 171 -7.88 6.68 -5.78
CA TYR A 171 -7.49 7.46 -4.61
C TYR A 171 -5.99 7.51 -4.31
N GLU A 172 -5.17 6.61 -4.87
CA GLU A 172 -3.71 6.74 -4.77
C GLU A 172 -3.16 7.98 -5.48
N ARG A 173 -3.96 8.62 -6.36
CA ARG A 173 -3.55 9.77 -7.18
C ARG A 173 -3.65 11.09 -6.41
N ALA A 174 -2.81 12.07 -6.78
CA ALA A 174 -2.77 13.34 -6.05
C ALA A 174 -4.07 14.13 -6.26
N GLU A 175 -4.59 14.14 -7.49
CA GLU A 175 -5.83 14.82 -7.87
C GLU A 175 -7.07 14.33 -7.11
N ASN A 176 -7.04 13.12 -6.54
CA ASN A 176 -8.19 12.51 -5.85
C ASN A 176 -8.01 12.40 -4.32
N GLY A 177 -6.91 12.91 -3.76
CA GLY A 177 -6.69 12.99 -2.30
C GLY A 177 -5.41 12.30 -1.79
N ASP A 178 -4.70 11.54 -2.63
CA ASP A 178 -3.42 10.91 -2.28
C ASP A 178 -3.49 10.05 -0.99
N PHE A 179 -4.37 9.04 -0.99
CA PHE A 179 -4.58 8.18 0.17
C PHE A 179 -4.69 6.69 -0.17
N ASN A 180 -4.35 5.84 0.82
CA ASN A 180 -4.45 4.39 0.73
C ASN A 180 -4.82 3.79 2.10
N TRP A 181 -5.60 2.71 2.09
CA TRP A 181 -5.77 1.86 3.27
C TRP A 181 -4.48 1.09 3.55
N ILE A 182 -4.07 1.05 4.82
CA ILE A 182 -2.94 0.25 5.32
C ILE A 182 -3.45 -0.99 6.06
N ILE A 183 -4.54 -0.82 6.81
CA ILE A 183 -5.36 -1.90 7.37
C ILE A 183 -6.80 -1.54 7.03
N PRO A 184 -7.54 -2.34 6.24
CA PRO A 184 -8.93 -2.08 5.91
C PRO A 184 -9.75 -1.79 7.16
N GLU A 185 -10.65 -0.80 7.06
CA GLU A 185 -11.57 -0.40 8.15
C GLU A 185 -10.91 0.04 9.47
N LYS A 186 -9.57 0.13 9.55
CA LYS A 186 -8.87 0.66 10.74
C LYS A 186 -7.88 1.79 10.47
N PHE A 187 -7.07 1.73 9.40
CA PHE A 187 -6.07 2.76 9.12
C PHE A 187 -6.02 3.21 7.66
N LEU A 188 -6.32 4.50 7.45
CA LEU A 188 -6.09 5.21 6.21
C LEU A 188 -4.86 6.13 6.34
N ALA A 189 -3.91 6.03 5.40
CA ALA A 189 -2.76 6.92 5.32
C ALA A 189 -2.96 7.92 4.15
N PHE A 190 -2.89 9.23 4.43
CA PHE A 190 -3.17 10.27 3.43
C PHE A 190 -2.21 11.46 3.44
N SER A 191 -2.17 12.21 2.33
CA SER A 191 -1.43 13.48 2.21
C SER A 191 -2.14 14.60 2.97
N GLY A 192 -1.39 15.43 3.68
CA GLY A 192 -1.97 16.45 4.58
C GLY A 192 -2.81 17.52 3.86
N PRO A 193 -4.05 17.79 4.31
CA PRO A 193 -4.89 18.87 3.79
C PRO A 193 -4.25 20.26 3.94
N HIS A 194 -4.83 21.25 3.25
CA HIS A 194 -4.46 22.67 3.34
C HIS A 194 -5.71 23.53 3.53
N GLN A 195 -5.53 24.81 3.83
CA GLN A 195 -6.66 25.71 4.10
C GLN A 195 -7.61 25.93 2.90
N LYS A 196 -7.19 25.67 1.66
CA LYS A 196 -8.07 25.70 0.47
C LYS A 196 -7.64 24.62 -0.52
N SER A 197 -8.61 24.06 -1.26
CA SER A 197 -8.29 23.25 -2.44
C SER A 197 -7.76 24.17 -3.54
N LYS A 198 -6.55 23.90 -4.04
CA LYS A 198 -5.89 24.67 -5.10
C LYS A 198 -4.80 23.84 -5.77
N ILE A 199 -4.49 24.13 -7.04
CA ILE A 199 -3.28 23.60 -7.67
C ILE A 199 -2.13 24.59 -7.40
N GLU A 200 -1.02 24.12 -6.84
CA GLU A 200 0.15 24.93 -6.52
C GLU A 200 1.41 24.21 -6.99
N SER A 201 2.24 24.89 -7.80
CA SER A 201 3.40 24.29 -8.47
C SER A 201 3.08 22.96 -9.21
N GLY A 202 1.85 22.84 -9.73
CA GLY A 202 1.33 21.64 -10.40
C GLY A 202 0.73 20.57 -9.47
N TYR A 203 1.02 20.59 -8.15
CA TYR A 203 0.46 19.61 -7.22
C TYR A 203 -0.94 20.06 -6.73
N PRO A 204 -1.96 19.18 -6.76
CA PRO A 204 -3.28 19.47 -6.23
C PRO A 204 -3.26 19.39 -4.69
N HIS A 205 -3.47 20.53 -4.05
CA HIS A 205 -3.79 20.60 -2.63
C HIS A 205 -5.30 20.50 -2.42
N HIS A 206 -5.69 19.77 -1.39
CA HIS A 206 -7.09 19.55 -1.00
C HIS A 206 -7.38 20.17 0.37
N ALA A 207 -8.55 20.76 0.51
CA ALA A 207 -9.11 21.14 1.81
C ALA A 207 -9.71 19.92 2.54
N PRO A 208 -9.90 19.97 3.87
CA PRO A 208 -10.50 18.89 4.66
C PRO A 208 -11.80 18.31 4.07
N GLU A 209 -12.69 19.17 3.56
CA GLU A 209 -14.01 18.81 3.07
C GLU A 209 -13.99 17.86 1.87
N ALA A 210 -12.91 17.88 1.08
CA ALA A 210 -12.72 16.96 -0.06
C ALA A 210 -12.70 15.49 0.38
N TYR A 211 -12.29 15.23 1.63
CA TYR A 211 -12.20 13.88 2.20
C TYR A 211 -13.50 13.43 2.88
N PHE A 212 -14.38 14.35 3.29
CA PHE A 212 -15.54 14.01 4.13
C PHE A 212 -16.51 12.98 3.51
N PRO A 213 -16.83 13.00 2.20
CA PRO A 213 -17.72 11.99 1.63
C PRO A 213 -17.15 10.58 1.74
N TYR A 214 -15.84 10.42 1.48
CA TYR A 214 -15.16 9.14 1.62
C TYR A 214 -15.03 8.73 3.09
N PHE A 215 -14.63 9.65 3.97
CA PHE A 215 -14.44 9.37 5.39
C PHE A 215 -15.74 8.90 6.05
N ARG A 216 -16.88 9.54 5.75
CA ARG A 216 -18.21 9.11 6.25
C ARG A 216 -18.64 7.77 5.66
N LYS A 217 -18.47 7.54 4.35
CA LYS A 217 -18.80 6.26 3.68
C LYS A 217 -18.06 5.08 4.31
N HIS A 218 -16.81 5.28 4.75
CA HIS A 218 -15.94 4.23 5.29
C HIS A 218 -15.73 4.32 6.82
N ASN A 219 -16.68 4.89 7.55
CA ASN A 219 -16.70 4.96 9.02
C ASN A 219 -15.39 5.49 9.66
N ILE A 220 -14.74 6.47 9.03
CA ILE A 220 -13.60 7.17 9.62
C ILE A 220 -14.14 8.17 10.64
N THR A 221 -13.82 7.95 11.91
CA THR A 221 -14.24 8.81 13.04
C THR A 221 -13.14 9.76 13.47
N THR A 222 -11.88 9.36 13.32
CA THR A 222 -10.76 9.95 14.05
C THR A 222 -9.63 10.36 13.11
N ILE A 223 -9.20 11.62 13.18
CA ILE A 223 -8.15 12.20 12.35
C ILE A 223 -6.92 12.52 13.19
N ILE A 224 -5.74 12.08 12.75
CA ILE A 224 -4.47 12.34 13.44
C ILE A 224 -3.51 13.10 12.51
N ARG A 225 -3.12 14.32 12.92
CA ARG A 225 -2.18 15.20 12.21
C ARG A 225 -0.80 15.16 12.85
N LEU A 226 0.21 14.92 12.01
CA LEU A 226 1.61 14.74 12.45
C LEU A 226 2.55 15.88 11.99
N ASN A 227 2.04 16.96 11.40
CA ASN A 227 2.82 18.05 10.80
C ASN A 227 2.37 19.45 11.27
N LYS A 228 3.20 20.48 11.02
CA LYS A 228 2.87 21.91 11.25
C LYS A 228 1.46 22.21 10.68
N LYS A 229 0.67 23.01 11.39
CA LYS A 229 -0.75 23.26 11.09
C LYS A 229 -0.90 23.93 9.72
N MET A 230 -1.47 23.23 8.72
CA MET A 230 -1.71 23.75 7.36
C MET A 230 -3.19 24.11 7.10
N TYR A 231 -4.06 23.85 8.07
CA TYR A 231 -5.50 24.04 8.05
C TYR A 231 -6.04 24.09 9.49
N GLU A 232 -7.23 24.64 9.69
CA GLU A 232 -7.87 24.65 11.01
C GLU A 232 -8.46 23.29 11.40
N ALA A 233 -8.06 22.76 12.56
CA ALA A 233 -8.58 21.48 13.09
C ALA A 233 -10.10 21.50 13.25
N LYS A 234 -10.67 22.68 13.56
CA LYS A 234 -12.12 22.91 13.68
C LYS A 234 -12.92 22.42 12.48
N ARG A 235 -12.35 22.47 11.27
CA ARG A 235 -13.05 22.01 10.06
C ARG A 235 -13.41 20.53 10.10
N PHE A 236 -12.63 19.70 10.79
CA PHE A 236 -12.97 18.30 11.06
C PHE A 236 -13.93 18.16 12.25
N THR A 237 -13.72 18.88 13.36
CA THR A 237 -14.57 18.75 14.55
C THR A 237 -15.99 19.27 14.33
N ASP A 238 -16.14 20.40 13.63
CA ASP A 238 -17.43 20.98 13.23
C ASP A 238 -18.18 20.08 12.23
N ALA A 239 -17.48 19.11 11.63
CA ALA A 239 -18.00 18.10 10.71
C ALA A 239 -18.21 16.72 11.36
N ASN A 240 -18.13 16.65 12.71
CA ASN A 240 -18.25 15.49 13.58
C ASN A 240 -17.14 14.42 13.43
N PHE A 241 -15.91 14.83 13.17
CA PHE A 241 -14.73 13.96 13.31
C PHE A 241 -13.90 14.38 14.53
N GLU A 242 -13.36 13.41 15.27
CA GLU A 242 -12.33 13.70 16.26
C GLU A 242 -11.04 14.16 15.57
N HIS A 243 -10.31 15.09 16.18
CA HIS A 243 -9.05 15.59 15.62
C HIS A 243 -7.96 15.69 16.69
N TYR A 244 -6.81 15.09 16.40
CA TYR A 244 -5.67 15.05 17.31
C TYR A 244 -4.38 15.54 16.63
N ASP A 245 -3.74 16.55 17.25
CA ASP A 245 -2.40 17.00 16.90
C ASP A 245 -1.33 16.19 17.67
N LEU A 246 -0.48 15.48 16.93
CA LEU A 246 0.69 14.75 17.41
C LEU A 246 1.92 15.14 16.59
N PHE A 247 2.28 16.43 16.65
CA PHE A 247 3.36 17.00 15.86
C PHE A 247 4.74 16.42 16.22
N PHE A 248 5.54 16.13 15.19
CA PHE A 248 7.00 16.01 15.28
C PHE A 248 7.67 16.41 13.95
N VAL A 249 8.96 16.70 13.99
CA VAL A 249 9.73 17.31 12.89
C VAL A 249 9.74 16.41 11.64
N ASP A 250 9.76 17.02 10.45
CA ASP A 250 9.76 16.26 9.20
C ASP A 250 11.09 15.51 9.00
N GLY A 251 11.01 14.21 8.67
CA GLY A 251 12.17 13.33 8.56
C GLY A 251 12.72 12.81 9.91
N SER A 252 12.26 13.32 11.06
CA SER A 252 12.67 12.81 12.37
C SER A 252 11.87 11.57 12.80
N THR A 253 12.21 11.02 13.96
CA THR A 253 11.50 9.95 14.67
C THR A 253 10.55 10.53 15.73
N PRO A 254 9.45 9.83 16.09
CA PRO A 254 8.56 10.26 17.18
C PRO A 254 9.15 9.89 18.55
N SER A 255 8.79 10.65 19.58
CA SER A 255 9.13 10.32 20.97
C SER A 255 8.21 9.25 21.56
N ASP A 256 8.65 8.59 22.64
CA ASP A 256 7.86 7.58 23.36
C ASP A 256 6.56 8.14 23.95
N ALA A 257 6.49 9.45 24.20
CA ALA A 257 5.25 10.12 24.56
C ALA A 257 4.26 10.19 23.37
N ILE A 258 4.75 10.54 22.18
CA ILE A 258 3.95 10.56 20.95
C ILE A 258 3.48 9.15 20.58
N VAL A 259 4.34 8.14 20.66
CA VAL A 259 3.96 6.74 20.38
C VAL A 259 2.88 6.27 21.34
N ARG A 260 3.04 6.46 22.66
CA ARG A 260 2.02 6.06 23.65
C ARG A 260 0.69 6.79 23.45
N LYS A 261 0.72 8.10 23.18
CA LYS A 261 -0.50 8.88 22.92
C LYS A 261 -1.18 8.44 21.61
N PHE A 262 -0.42 8.17 20.56
CA PHE A 262 -0.95 7.62 19.29
C PHE A 262 -1.64 6.27 19.50
N LEU A 263 -0.96 5.32 20.17
CA LEU A 263 -1.52 4.00 20.46
C LEU A 263 -2.81 4.10 21.27
N ASN A 264 -2.82 4.89 22.33
CA ASN A 264 -3.99 5.08 23.18
C ASN A 264 -5.19 5.68 22.40
N ILE A 265 -4.98 6.67 21.53
CA ILE A 265 -6.05 7.18 20.65
C ILE A 265 -6.55 6.05 19.73
N CYS A 266 -5.65 5.29 19.10
CA CYS A 266 -6.03 4.25 18.15
C CYS A 266 -6.77 3.05 18.78
N GLU A 267 -6.48 2.76 20.05
CA GLU A 267 -7.11 1.72 20.86
C GLU A 267 -8.54 2.08 21.28
N ASN A 268 -8.83 3.38 21.46
CA ASN A 268 -10.14 3.86 21.93
C ASN A 268 -11.03 4.46 20.82
N ALA A 269 -10.49 4.69 19.61
CA ALA A 269 -11.27 5.17 18.46
C ALA A 269 -12.36 4.16 18.04
N GLU A 270 -13.62 4.61 18.03
CA GLU A 270 -14.82 3.82 17.71
C GLU A 270 -14.84 3.32 16.26
N GLY A 271 -14.25 4.08 15.33
CA GLY A 271 -14.19 3.73 13.91
C GLY A 271 -12.77 3.65 13.34
N ALA A 272 -12.70 3.84 12.03
CA ALA A 272 -11.45 3.91 11.28
C ALA A 272 -10.71 5.24 11.55
N ILE A 273 -9.39 5.19 11.47
CA ILE A 273 -8.49 6.30 11.81
C ILE A 273 -7.77 6.75 10.54
N ALA A 274 -7.87 8.03 10.19
CA ALA A 274 -7.11 8.61 9.10
C ALA A 274 -5.90 9.40 9.65
N VAL A 275 -4.70 8.99 9.26
CA VAL A 275 -3.44 9.56 9.76
C VAL A 275 -2.71 10.27 8.63
N HIS A 276 -2.31 11.52 8.82
CA HIS A 276 -1.51 12.26 7.84
C HIS A 276 -0.31 12.98 8.45
N CYS A 277 0.69 13.18 7.60
CA CYS A 277 1.74 14.18 7.80
C CYS A 277 1.72 15.14 6.61
N LYS A 278 2.87 15.56 6.09
CA LYS A 278 2.93 16.30 4.82
C LYS A 278 2.61 15.37 3.63
N ALA A 279 3.51 14.45 3.26
CA ALA A 279 3.27 13.51 2.16
C ALA A 279 2.43 12.26 2.54
N GLY A 280 2.16 12.04 3.83
CA GLY A 280 1.47 10.82 4.29
C GLY A 280 2.31 9.54 4.19
N LEU A 281 3.64 9.64 4.27
CA LEU A 281 4.58 8.53 4.00
C LEU A 281 5.45 8.18 5.22
N GLY A 282 6.43 9.01 5.54
CA GLY A 282 7.39 8.74 6.62
C GLY A 282 6.76 8.69 8.02
N ARG A 283 6.45 9.86 8.58
CA ARG A 283 5.85 10.02 9.93
C ARG A 283 4.57 9.18 10.10
N THR A 284 3.68 9.20 9.11
CA THR A 284 2.44 8.42 9.06
C THR A 284 2.70 6.92 9.12
N GLY A 285 3.54 6.38 8.24
CA GLY A 285 3.88 4.96 8.23
C GLY A 285 4.60 4.52 9.51
N THR A 286 5.37 5.40 10.14
CA THR A 286 6.10 5.10 11.39
C THR A 286 5.13 4.83 12.55
N LEU A 287 4.11 5.68 12.72
CA LEU A 287 3.13 5.52 13.80
C LEU A 287 2.13 4.39 13.52
N ILE A 288 1.56 4.30 12.31
CA ILE A 288 0.72 3.13 11.92
C ILE A 288 1.52 1.83 12.09
N GLY A 289 2.78 1.82 11.67
CA GLY A 289 3.67 0.68 11.85
C GLY A 289 3.95 0.34 13.32
N SER A 290 3.93 1.33 14.21
CA SER A 290 4.09 1.11 15.65
C SER A 290 2.87 0.37 16.24
N TYR A 291 1.66 0.74 15.80
CA TYR A 291 0.44 -0.03 16.10
C TYR A 291 0.52 -1.44 15.51
N MET A 292 0.94 -1.60 14.25
CA MET A 292 1.05 -2.91 13.61
C MET A 292 1.97 -3.87 14.35
N MET A 293 3.17 -3.41 14.75
CA MET A 293 4.09 -4.22 15.55
C MET A 293 3.47 -4.59 16.91
N LYS A 294 2.81 -3.66 17.60
CA LYS A 294 2.18 -3.92 18.90
C LYS A 294 1.01 -4.93 18.80
N HIS A 295 0.02 -4.65 17.97
CA HIS A 295 -1.24 -5.39 17.96
C HIS A 295 -1.17 -6.71 17.16
N TYR A 296 -0.31 -6.78 16.14
CA TYR A 296 -0.19 -7.94 15.25
C TYR A 296 1.16 -8.65 15.29
N ARG A 297 2.09 -8.20 16.17
CA ARG A 297 3.38 -8.86 16.43
C ARG A 297 4.20 -9.12 15.15
N MET A 298 4.08 -8.20 14.20
CA MET A 298 4.88 -8.15 12.98
C MET A 298 6.27 -7.58 13.28
N THR A 299 7.30 -8.00 12.57
CA THR A 299 8.64 -7.39 12.67
C THR A 299 8.61 -5.99 12.04
N ALA A 300 9.61 -5.16 12.35
CA ALA A 300 9.79 -3.88 11.70
C ALA A 300 9.89 -4.03 10.17
N ALA A 301 10.67 -5.02 9.70
CA ALA A 301 10.84 -5.28 8.27
C ALA A 301 9.54 -5.71 7.57
N GLU A 302 8.81 -6.68 8.14
CA GLU A 302 7.49 -7.11 7.65
C GLU A 302 6.49 -5.95 7.62
N THR A 303 6.49 -5.12 8.67
CA THR A 303 5.59 -3.98 8.81
C THR A 303 5.90 -2.92 7.75
N ILE A 304 7.16 -2.51 7.60
CA ILE A 304 7.58 -1.54 6.59
C ILE A 304 7.27 -2.07 5.18
N ALA A 305 7.51 -3.37 4.93
CA ALA A 305 7.17 -4.00 3.66
C ALA A 305 5.65 -3.95 3.38
N TRP A 306 4.80 -4.30 4.34
CA TRP A 306 3.34 -4.22 4.17
C TRP A 306 2.87 -2.78 3.88
N ILE A 307 3.34 -1.81 4.66
CA ILE A 307 2.96 -0.40 4.49
C ILE A 307 3.45 0.10 3.11
N ARG A 308 4.61 -0.34 2.61
CA ARG A 308 5.09 0.02 1.25
C ARG A 308 4.30 -0.65 0.13
N ILE A 309 3.83 -1.89 0.32
CA ILE A 309 2.94 -2.56 -0.64
C ILE A 309 1.60 -1.81 -0.73
N CYS A 310 1.06 -1.34 0.40
CA CYS A 310 -0.18 -0.56 0.44
C CYS A 310 -0.01 0.89 -0.01
N ARG A 311 1.14 1.51 0.29
CA ARG A 311 1.45 2.92 0.01
C ARG A 311 2.97 3.11 -0.21
N PRO A 312 3.44 3.04 -1.47
CA PRO A 312 4.86 3.12 -1.82
C PRO A 312 5.58 4.34 -1.23
N GLY A 313 6.86 4.15 -0.85
CA GLY A 313 7.71 5.18 -0.26
C GLY A 313 7.48 5.46 1.23
N SER A 314 6.60 4.72 1.91
CA SER A 314 6.35 4.88 3.36
C SER A 314 7.51 4.43 4.25
N VAL A 315 7.63 5.06 5.44
CA VAL A 315 8.72 4.93 6.43
C VAL A 315 10.11 5.25 5.84
N ILE A 316 10.67 6.42 6.19
CA ILE A 316 11.78 7.03 5.44
C ILE A 316 13.00 7.29 6.34
N GLY A 317 14.19 6.93 5.84
CA GLY A 317 15.46 7.22 6.49
C GLY A 317 15.54 6.67 7.92
N PRO A 318 15.89 7.50 8.94
CA PRO A 318 16.03 7.08 10.34
C PRO A 318 14.81 6.39 10.95
N GLN A 319 13.60 6.64 10.41
CA GLN A 319 12.36 6.05 10.90
C GLN A 319 12.34 4.51 10.77
N GLN A 320 13.07 3.95 9.81
CA GLN A 320 13.20 2.51 9.63
C GLN A 320 13.97 1.88 10.81
N GLN A 321 15.08 2.51 11.20
CA GLN A 321 15.91 2.08 12.33
C GLN A 321 15.17 2.22 13.66
N PHE A 322 14.43 3.31 13.85
CA PHE A 322 13.54 3.49 15.00
C PHE A 322 12.51 2.36 15.15
N MET A 323 11.90 1.89 14.05
CA MET A 323 10.97 0.76 14.11
C MET A 323 11.66 -0.53 14.54
N VAL A 324 12.90 -0.78 14.08
CA VAL A 324 13.70 -1.94 14.53
C VAL A 324 13.98 -1.87 16.04
N GLU A 325 14.36 -0.69 16.55
CA GLU A 325 14.62 -0.46 17.97
C GLU A 325 13.37 -0.63 18.84
N LYS A 326 12.22 -0.13 18.39
CA LYS A 326 10.94 -0.24 19.12
C LYS A 326 10.25 -1.59 19.00
N GLN A 327 10.62 -2.45 18.05
CA GLN A 327 9.95 -3.73 17.80
C GLN A 327 9.77 -4.56 19.09
N ARG A 328 10.83 -4.71 19.91
CA ARG A 328 10.77 -5.53 21.12
C ARG A 328 9.86 -4.94 22.21
N SER A 329 9.90 -3.63 22.45
CA SER A 329 9.04 -3.02 23.47
C SER A 329 7.58 -3.09 23.06
N LEU A 330 7.27 -2.74 21.80
CA LEU A 330 5.92 -2.77 21.24
C LEU A 330 5.34 -4.19 21.24
N TRP A 331 6.14 -5.23 20.94
CA TRP A 331 5.71 -6.62 21.06
C TRP A 331 5.32 -6.97 22.50
N ASN A 332 6.15 -6.61 23.49
CA ASN A 332 5.88 -6.88 24.90
C ASN A 332 4.63 -6.12 25.39
N GLU A 333 4.49 -4.85 25.03
CA GLU A 333 3.30 -4.04 25.32
C GLU A 333 2.04 -4.62 24.67
N GLY A 334 2.17 -5.22 23.48
CA GLY A 334 1.11 -5.91 22.77
C GLY A 334 0.72 -7.24 23.42
N ASP A 335 1.70 -8.02 23.89
CA ASP A 335 1.47 -9.27 24.61
C ASP A 335 0.76 -9.00 25.95
N ILE A 336 1.13 -7.93 26.68
CA ILE A 336 0.42 -7.45 27.88
C ILE A 336 -1.01 -6.99 27.53
N TYR A 337 -1.18 -6.21 26.46
CA TYR A 337 -2.49 -5.70 26.02
C TYR A 337 -3.48 -6.83 25.70
N ARG A 338 -3.05 -7.81 24.89
CA ARG A 338 -3.88 -8.98 24.54
C ARG A 338 -4.25 -9.81 25.76
N LYS A 339 -3.32 -9.99 26.71
CA LYS A 339 -3.60 -10.70 27.97
C LYS A 339 -4.68 -10.01 28.80
N LYS A 340 -4.60 -8.67 28.96
CA LYS A 340 -5.62 -7.89 29.69
C LYS A 340 -7.01 -8.00 29.08
N LEU A 341 -7.12 -7.97 27.75
CA LEU A 341 -8.42 -8.15 27.07
C LEU A 341 -9.00 -9.55 27.33
N GLN A 342 -8.17 -10.60 27.24
CA GLN A 342 -8.61 -11.97 27.56
C GLN A 342 -9.03 -12.12 29.03
N GLU A 343 -8.35 -11.45 29.96
CA GLU A 343 -8.72 -11.40 31.39
C GLU A 343 -10.07 -10.68 31.60
N GLN A 344 -10.33 -9.59 30.88
CA GLN A 344 -11.61 -8.86 30.92
C GLN A 344 -12.77 -9.65 30.30
N GLU A 345 -12.55 -10.29 29.15
CA GLU A 345 -13.55 -11.15 28.49
C GLU A 345 -13.91 -12.37 29.36
N ASN A 346 -12.91 -13.04 29.94
CA ASN A 346 -13.15 -14.17 30.85
C ASN A 346 -13.73 -13.70 32.20
N GLY A 347 -13.32 -12.53 32.70
CA GLY A 347 -13.90 -11.88 33.87
C GLY A 347 -15.40 -11.59 33.70
N ASN A 348 -15.80 -11.02 32.57
CA ASN A 348 -17.21 -10.77 32.24
C ASN A 348 -18.04 -12.07 32.09
N ARG A 349 -17.43 -13.20 31.70
CA ARG A 349 -18.11 -14.51 31.71
C ARG A 349 -18.29 -15.09 33.11
N CYS A 350 -17.49 -14.67 34.09
CA CYS A 350 -17.64 -15.04 35.50
C CYS A 350 -18.54 -14.06 36.29
N ALA A 351 -18.56 -12.79 35.88
CA ALA A 351 -19.25 -11.68 36.56
C ALA A 351 -20.79 -11.71 36.46
N VAL A 352 -21.39 -12.67 35.75
CA VAL A 352 -22.86 -12.90 35.78
C VAL A 352 -23.28 -13.69 37.05
N THR A 353 -22.33 -14.05 37.93
CA THR A 353 -22.62 -14.77 39.19
C THR A 353 -22.12 -14.08 40.46
N PHE A 354 -21.88 -12.77 40.44
CA PHE A 354 -21.74 -11.99 41.68
C PHE A 354 -22.59 -10.72 41.64
N ILE A 355 -23.68 -10.75 42.42
CA ILE A 355 -24.53 -9.60 42.70
C ILE A 355 -23.73 -8.56 43.49
N LEU A 356 -24.04 -7.30 43.22
CA LEU A 356 -23.63 -6.11 43.96
C LEU A 356 -23.54 -6.30 45.48
N SER A 357 -22.30 -6.39 45.98
CA SER A 357 -21.89 -5.83 47.28
C SER A 357 -20.74 -4.87 46.97
N GLY A 358 -20.81 -3.59 47.28
CA GLY A 358 -21.32 -3.06 48.54
C GLY A 358 -20.09 -2.56 49.31
N VAL A 359 -19.88 -1.24 49.20
CA VAL A 359 -18.88 -0.36 49.85
C VAL A 359 -18.07 -0.96 51.01
N ASP A 360 -16.74 -0.87 50.89
CA ASP A 360 -15.67 -0.60 51.89
C ASP A 360 -14.35 -1.08 51.25
N ASP A 361 -13.18 -0.44 51.32
CA ASP A 361 -12.57 0.32 52.42
C ASP A 361 -12.09 1.75 52.07
N ILE A 362 -12.16 2.62 53.07
CA ILE A 362 -11.38 3.87 53.18
C ILE A 362 -10.19 3.59 54.12
N SER A 363 -8.99 4.12 53.84
CA SER A 363 -7.94 4.19 54.87
C SER A 363 -7.14 5.50 54.88
N ILE A 364 -6.97 6.00 56.11
CA ILE A 364 -6.37 7.25 56.58
C ILE A 364 -5.73 6.88 57.94
N SER A 365 -4.54 7.32 58.35
CA SER A 365 -3.61 8.36 57.87
C SER A 365 -2.18 7.75 57.66
N ASP A 366 -1.01 8.40 57.74
CA ASP A 366 -0.61 9.75 58.17
C ASP A 366 0.75 10.23 57.62
N ASP A 367 1.03 11.52 57.80
CA ASP A 367 2.09 12.30 57.17
C ASP A 367 3.45 12.28 57.92
N LYS A 368 4.57 12.17 57.18
CA LYS A 368 5.89 12.74 57.53
C LYS A 368 6.69 13.08 56.27
N GLY A 369 6.65 14.36 55.87
CA GLY A 369 7.26 14.83 54.64
C GLY A 369 8.79 14.85 54.58
N LYS A 370 9.29 14.89 53.33
CA LYS A 370 10.60 15.45 52.96
C LYS A 370 10.51 16.00 51.54
N ALA A 371 10.88 17.27 51.36
CA ALA A 371 10.75 17.98 50.09
C ALA A 371 11.76 17.50 49.04
N CYS A 372 11.35 17.45 47.77
CA CYS A 372 12.27 17.43 46.62
C CYS A 372 11.59 17.95 45.35
N GLY A 373 12.32 18.76 44.56
CA GLY A 373 12.15 18.92 43.11
C GLY A 373 10.80 19.41 42.58
N LYS A 374 10.68 20.72 42.36
CA LYS A 374 10.02 21.18 41.12
C LYS A 374 11.00 20.90 39.99
N GLU A 375 10.65 20.01 39.06
CA GLU A 375 11.33 19.92 37.77
C GLU A 375 10.45 20.57 36.72
N ASP A 376 11.02 21.56 36.02
CA ASP A 376 10.28 22.42 35.10
C ASP A 376 9.79 21.65 33.88
N ILE A 377 8.48 21.73 33.63
CA ILE A 377 7.92 21.42 32.32
C ILE A 377 8.38 22.54 31.38
N GLY A 378 9.51 22.30 30.70
CA GLY A 378 10.03 23.21 29.69
C GLY A 378 8.99 23.44 28.60
N LEU A 379 8.42 24.64 28.56
CA LEU A 379 7.64 25.10 27.42
C LEU A 379 8.55 25.09 26.19
N TYR A 380 8.16 24.36 25.16
CA TYR A 380 8.53 24.78 23.82
C TYR A 380 7.71 26.04 23.52
N SER A 381 8.37 27.19 23.55
CA SER A 381 7.80 28.46 23.09
C SER A 381 7.28 28.28 21.66
N GLU A 382 6.01 28.64 21.43
CA GLU A 382 5.40 28.59 20.09
C GLU A 382 5.81 29.80 19.20
N ASP A 383 6.73 30.63 19.69
CA ASP A 383 7.22 31.87 19.07
C ASP A 383 8.59 31.68 18.38
N ASP A 384 8.62 30.96 17.26
CA ASP A 384 9.71 30.99 16.26
C ASP A 384 9.08 31.11 14.86
N ASP A 385 8.46 32.27 14.61
CA ASP A 385 7.76 32.62 13.37
C ASP A 385 8.73 33.23 12.31
N ASP A 386 10.02 32.92 12.40
CA ASP A 386 11.06 33.32 11.44
C ASP A 386 12.06 32.18 11.12
N GLU A 387 11.54 31.09 10.55
CA GLU A 387 12.36 30.17 9.76
C GLU A 387 12.10 30.34 8.26
N SER A 388 13.16 30.61 7.51
CA SER A 388 13.19 30.67 6.04
C SER A 388 12.43 29.52 5.36
N ILE A 389 11.97 29.75 4.11
CA ILE A 389 11.22 28.79 3.28
C ILE A 389 12.13 27.60 2.86
N HIS A 390 12.49 26.75 3.81
CA HIS A 390 13.41 25.65 3.61
C HIS A 390 12.63 24.39 3.19
N VAL A 391 12.94 23.87 2.00
CA VAL A 391 12.17 22.79 1.37
C VAL A 391 12.28 21.49 2.16
N THR A 392 11.17 21.06 2.78
CA THR A 392 11.12 19.86 3.64
C THR A 392 11.21 18.55 2.84
N GLN A 393 11.41 17.42 3.51
CA GLN A 393 11.40 16.11 2.85
C GLN A 393 10.02 15.84 2.22
N GLY A 394 8.94 16.18 2.94
CA GLY A 394 7.56 16.07 2.46
C GLY A 394 7.25 16.90 1.21
N ASP A 395 7.85 18.08 1.07
CA ASP A 395 7.70 18.90 -0.16
C ASP A 395 8.32 18.21 -1.37
N LYS A 396 9.55 17.72 -1.23
CA LYS A 396 10.27 17.03 -2.30
C LYS A 396 9.50 15.80 -2.77
N LEU A 397 8.95 15.01 -1.84
CA LEU A 397 8.16 13.80 -2.14
C LEU A 397 6.87 14.14 -2.92
N ARG A 398 6.13 15.19 -2.53
CA ARG A 398 4.93 15.65 -3.25
C ARG A 398 5.27 16.13 -4.67
N ALA A 399 6.30 16.96 -4.81
CA ALA A 399 6.76 17.44 -6.10
C ALA A 399 7.19 16.29 -7.05
N LEU A 400 7.83 15.25 -6.51
CA LEU A 400 8.22 14.06 -7.27
C LEU A 400 7.01 13.19 -7.64
N LYS A 401 5.94 13.15 -6.82
CA LYS A 401 4.70 12.44 -7.16
C LYS A 401 3.92 13.15 -8.27
N CYS A 402 3.81 14.48 -8.21
CA CYS A 402 3.22 15.31 -9.28
C CYS A 402 3.86 15.05 -10.65
N LYS A 403 5.20 15.03 -10.70
CA LYS A 403 5.98 14.84 -11.95
C LYS A 403 5.81 13.46 -12.59
N ARG A 404 5.29 12.46 -11.86
CA ARG A 404 4.94 11.13 -12.40
C ARG A 404 3.57 11.16 -13.05
N GLN A 405 2.56 11.67 -12.34
CA GLN A 405 1.18 11.70 -12.81
C GLN A 405 1.00 12.53 -14.10
N THR A 406 1.75 13.63 -14.28
CA THR A 406 1.73 14.38 -15.55
C THR A 406 2.29 13.58 -16.74
N ARG A 407 3.29 12.71 -16.51
CA ARG A 407 3.81 11.80 -17.55
C ARG A 407 2.81 10.71 -17.92
N VAL A 408 2.09 10.16 -16.95
CA VAL A 408 1.05 9.14 -17.18
C VAL A 408 -0.16 9.75 -17.89
N SER A 409 -0.61 10.94 -17.49
CA SER A 409 -1.73 11.65 -18.15
C SER A 409 -1.40 12.09 -19.58
N GLY A 410 -0.15 12.49 -19.85
CA GLY A 410 0.35 12.73 -21.21
C GLY A 410 0.57 11.45 -22.04
N ALA A 411 0.57 10.29 -21.39
CA ALA A 411 0.70 8.96 -22.00
C ALA A 411 -0.63 8.18 -21.97
N ALA A 412 -1.77 8.88 -21.97
CA ALA A 412 -3.05 8.27 -22.29
C ALA A 412 -2.92 7.51 -23.62
N PRO A 413 -3.25 6.21 -23.67
CA PRO A 413 -2.94 5.39 -24.83
C PRO A 413 -3.79 5.80 -26.02
N LEU A 414 -3.18 6.57 -26.94
CA LEU A 414 -3.62 6.72 -28.33
C LEU A 414 -4.01 5.35 -28.92
N SER A 415 -3.32 4.27 -28.52
CA SER A 415 -3.63 2.89 -28.91
C SER A 415 -4.99 2.36 -28.45
N TRP A 416 -5.59 2.83 -27.34
CA TRP A 416 -6.96 2.42 -26.95
C TRP A 416 -8.02 3.10 -27.80
N ALA A 417 -7.88 4.41 -28.06
CA ALA A 417 -8.75 5.12 -28.99
C ALA A 417 -8.59 4.57 -30.42
N LEU A 418 -7.36 4.26 -30.84
CA LEU A 418 -7.06 3.64 -32.13
C LEU A 418 -7.59 2.20 -32.23
N ALA A 419 -7.54 1.40 -31.16
CA ALA A 419 -8.09 0.05 -31.13
C ALA A 419 -9.63 0.05 -31.11
N MET A 420 -10.26 1.01 -30.42
CA MET A 420 -11.70 1.26 -30.54
C MET A 420 -12.06 1.59 -31.98
N LEU A 421 -11.38 2.56 -32.60
CA LEU A 421 -11.59 2.94 -34.00
C LEU A 421 -11.37 1.77 -34.97
N LEU A 422 -10.29 0.99 -34.82
CA LEU A 422 -10.05 -0.20 -35.64
C LEU A 422 -11.13 -1.27 -35.44
N SER A 423 -11.62 -1.48 -34.22
CA SER A 423 -12.67 -2.47 -33.97
C SER A 423 -14.01 -2.04 -34.57
N THR A 424 -14.37 -0.75 -34.48
CA THR A 424 -15.55 -0.20 -35.17
C THR A 424 -15.42 -0.22 -36.69
N LEU A 425 -14.24 0.08 -37.25
CA LEU A 425 -13.99 -0.02 -38.69
C LEU A 425 -14.04 -1.48 -39.17
N CYS A 426 -13.46 -2.42 -38.42
CA CYS A 426 -13.58 -3.84 -38.73
C CYS A 426 -15.03 -4.32 -38.65
N ALA A 427 -15.82 -3.86 -37.68
CA ALA A 427 -17.25 -4.19 -37.57
C ALA A 427 -18.07 -3.63 -38.74
N ILE A 428 -17.78 -2.40 -39.19
CA ILE A 428 -18.42 -1.80 -40.37
C ILE A 428 -18.04 -2.58 -41.64
N VAL A 429 -16.77 -2.94 -41.80
CA VAL A 429 -16.28 -3.71 -42.96
C VAL A 429 -16.84 -5.14 -42.97
N THR A 430 -16.90 -5.84 -41.83
CA THR A 430 -17.55 -7.16 -41.79
C THR A 430 -19.05 -7.06 -42.01
N TRP A 431 -19.71 -6.00 -41.53
CA TRP A 431 -21.12 -5.75 -41.83
C TRP A 431 -21.35 -5.49 -43.33
N TRP A 432 -20.49 -4.72 -44.00
CA TRP A 432 -20.54 -4.52 -45.46
C TRP A 432 -20.28 -5.82 -46.25
N ILE A 433 -19.37 -6.68 -45.79
CA ILE A 433 -19.08 -7.98 -46.43
C ILE A 433 -20.25 -8.95 -46.26
N VAL A 434 -20.92 -8.96 -45.09
CA VAL A 434 -21.99 -9.91 -44.77
C VAL A 434 -23.36 -9.46 -45.30
N CYS A 435 -23.67 -8.16 -45.25
CA CYS A 435 -24.98 -7.61 -45.63
C CYS A 435 -25.01 -7.03 -47.05
N GLY A 436 -23.87 -6.95 -47.72
CA GLY A 436 -23.75 -6.31 -49.04
C GLY A 436 -23.74 -4.78 -48.98
N PHE A 437 -23.32 -4.16 -50.08
CA PHE A 437 -23.26 -2.71 -50.21
C PHE A 437 -24.68 -2.10 -50.22
N PRO A 438 -24.99 -1.04 -49.43
CA PRO A 438 -26.34 -0.48 -49.35
C PRO A 438 -26.77 0.38 -50.56
N VAL A 439 -26.13 0.20 -51.73
CA VAL A 439 -26.50 0.88 -52.98
C VAL A 439 -27.97 0.65 -53.39
N PRO A 440 -28.56 -0.56 -53.24
CA PRO A 440 -29.97 -0.76 -53.61
C PRO A 440 -30.95 0.07 -52.78
N PHE A 441 -30.65 0.34 -51.50
CA PHE A 441 -31.54 1.08 -50.60
C PHE A 441 -31.54 2.58 -50.86
N VAL A 442 -30.40 3.17 -51.26
CA VAL A 442 -30.31 4.60 -51.57
C VAL A 442 -30.98 4.92 -52.92
N LEU A 443 -30.95 3.98 -53.87
CA LEU A 443 -31.66 4.16 -55.16
C LEU A 443 -33.18 4.04 -55.01
N TYR A 444 -33.68 3.15 -54.14
CA TYR A 444 -35.13 2.96 -53.95
C TYR A 444 -35.83 4.22 -53.38
N PHE A 445 -35.14 5.01 -52.55
CA PHE A 445 -35.66 6.27 -52.02
C PHE A 445 -35.56 7.48 -52.97
N LEU A 446 -34.92 7.33 -54.14
CA LEU A 446 -34.78 8.41 -55.12
C LEU A 446 -35.76 8.33 -56.29
N ASP A 447 -36.39 7.18 -56.54
CA ASP A 447 -37.46 7.05 -57.55
C ASP A 447 -38.83 7.54 -57.02
N ASP A 448 -39.12 7.39 -55.73
CA ASP A 448 -40.34 7.92 -55.08
C ASP A 448 -40.43 9.47 -55.04
N LEU A 449 -39.40 10.18 -55.53
CA LEU A 449 -39.39 11.63 -55.73
C LEU A 449 -39.59 12.04 -57.20
N ARG A 450 -40.03 11.11 -58.07
CA ARG A 450 -40.27 11.32 -59.50
C ARG A 450 -41.64 10.78 -60.00
N THR A 451 -42.71 11.17 -59.31
CA THR A 451 -44.09 11.22 -59.87
C THR A 451 -44.84 12.44 -59.34
#